data_AF-A0A1H3SXX9-F1
#
_entry.id   AF-A0A1H3SXX9-F1
#
_cell.length_a   1.000
_cell.length_b   1.000
_cell.length_c   1.000
_cell.angle_alpha   90.00
_cell.angle_beta   90.00
_cell.angle_gamma   90.00
#
_symmetry.space_group_name_H-M   'P 1'
#
loop_
_entity.id
_entity.type
_entity.pdbx_description
1 polymer ?
#
loop_
_entity_poly.entity_id
_entity_poly.type
_entity_poly.pdbx_seq_one_letter_code
_entity_poly.pdbx_strand_id
1 'polypeptide(L)'
;MGFLTRKQIQVLHDLGGDRNASRVMKDLEEYVSSFRFGEKIYYLNKEGRERMESKKVLKRSNQFRHYIMRNDIYIAYECPKTWKQEVKMNVKGMVSIIADALFNDEGRYHIIEIDHEQKMSVNRVKMQKYKKLIDCKVFEKPPKFTWYTTTEYRRNQLKKLCEGLDCNIFTVTDFH
;
A
#
# COMPACT_ATOMS: atom_id res chain seq x y z
N MET A 1 -6.52 -2.13 -6.76
CA MET A 1 -6.34 -2.28 -5.31
C MET A 1 -5.98 -3.70 -4.86
N GLY A 2 -6.36 -4.76 -5.59
CA GLY A 2 -5.92 -6.11 -5.25
C GLY A 2 -6.91 -6.78 -4.30
N PHE A 3 -6.44 -7.15 -3.10
CA PHE A 3 -7.29 -7.65 -2.02
C PHE A 3 -7.78 -6.50 -1.16
N LEU A 4 -9.04 -6.56 -0.74
CA LEU A 4 -9.65 -5.58 0.16
C LEU A 4 -10.36 -6.30 1.30
N THR A 5 -10.27 -5.75 2.52
CA THR A 5 -11.12 -6.18 3.63
C THR A 5 -12.54 -5.63 3.47
N ARG A 6 -13.51 -6.21 4.18
CA ARG A 6 -14.87 -5.66 4.23
C ARG A 6 -14.85 -4.22 4.78
N LYS A 7 -14.07 -3.94 5.82
CA LYS A 7 -13.89 -2.58 6.36
C LYS A 7 -13.35 -1.60 5.31
N GLN A 8 -12.33 -2.00 4.55
CA GLN A 8 -11.80 -1.13 3.47
C GLN A 8 -12.86 -0.84 2.41
N ILE A 9 -13.64 -1.85 1.99
CA ILE A 9 -14.75 -1.66 1.04
C ILE A 9 -15.82 -0.72 1.63
N GLN A 10 -16.14 -0.87 2.91
CA GLN A 10 -17.09 0.02 3.60
C GLN A 10 -16.67 1.47 3.53
N VAL A 11 -15.41 1.77 3.85
CA VAL A 11 -14.89 3.14 3.83
C VAL A 11 -14.83 3.68 2.41
N LEU A 12 -14.34 2.88 1.45
CA LEU A 12 -14.19 3.30 0.05
C LEU A 12 -15.52 3.61 -0.65
N HIS A 13 -16.60 2.94 -0.26
CA HIS A 13 -17.90 3.05 -0.93
C HIS A 13 -19.01 3.57 -0.01
N ASP A 14 -18.65 4.11 1.16
CA ASP A 14 -19.58 4.64 2.16
C ASP A 14 -20.76 3.68 2.46
N LEU A 15 -20.46 2.39 2.64
CA LEU A 15 -21.49 1.36 2.82
C LEU A 15 -22.10 1.32 4.22
N GLY A 16 -21.66 2.20 5.12
CA GLY A 16 -22.07 2.22 6.52
C GLY A 16 -21.77 0.89 7.23
N GLY A 17 -22.76 0.33 7.91
CA GLY A 17 -22.58 -0.81 8.81
C GLY A 17 -22.35 -2.18 8.15
N ASP A 18 -21.87 -3.11 8.97
CA ASP A 18 -21.43 -4.46 8.58
C ASP A 18 -22.46 -5.27 7.80
N ARG A 19 -23.75 -5.12 8.17
CA ARG A 19 -24.86 -5.81 7.52
C ARG A 19 -25.06 -5.32 6.08
N ASN A 20 -25.03 -4.01 5.87
CA ASN A 20 -25.22 -3.44 4.53
C ASN A 20 -24.06 -3.81 3.62
N ALA A 21 -22.82 -3.68 4.11
CA ALA A 21 -21.65 -4.11 3.36
C ALA A 21 -21.71 -5.60 2.99
N SER A 22 -22.11 -6.47 3.93
CA SER A 22 -22.23 -7.90 3.66
C SER A 22 -23.32 -8.23 2.64
N ARG A 23 -24.44 -7.50 2.64
CA ARG A 23 -25.50 -7.61 1.64
C ARG A 23 -24.99 -7.22 0.25
N VAL A 24 -24.35 -6.06 0.13
CA VAL A 24 -23.76 -5.61 -1.16
C VAL A 24 -22.73 -6.62 -1.66
N MET A 25 -21.87 -7.14 -0.79
CA MET A 25 -20.87 -8.14 -1.19
C MET A 25 -21.49 -9.50 -1.55
N LYS A 26 -22.70 -9.81 -1.06
CA LYS A 26 -23.46 -10.99 -1.46
C LYS A 26 -24.02 -10.83 -2.86
N ASP A 27 -24.55 -9.63 -3.19
CA ASP A 27 -25.04 -9.30 -4.53
C ASP A 27 -23.92 -9.36 -5.59
N LEU A 28 -22.66 -9.16 -5.18
CA LEU A 28 -21.49 -9.20 -6.05
C LEU A 28 -20.78 -10.56 -6.12
N GLU A 29 -21.31 -11.62 -5.49
CA GLU A 29 -20.58 -12.89 -5.32
C GLU A 29 -20.22 -13.60 -6.61
N GLU A 30 -20.95 -13.34 -7.71
CA GLU A 30 -20.63 -13.83 -9.05
C GLU A 30 -19.29 -13.26 -9.56
N TYR A 31 -18.91 -12.05 -9.14
CA TYR A 31 -17.74 -11.32 -9.63
C TYR A 31 -16.57 -11.29 -8.64
N VAL A 32 -16.80 -11.69 -7.39
CA VAL A 32 -15.77 -11.67 -6.34
C VAL A 32 -15.58 -13.03 -5.72
N SER A 33 -14.32 -13.36 -5.43
CA SER A 33 -13.99 -14.44 -4.50
C SER A 33 -13.71 -13.86 -3.12
N SER A 34 -13.94 -14.65 -2.07
CA SER A 34 -13.62 -14.24 -0.71
C SER A 34 -13.06 -15.36 0.15
N PHE A 35 -12.30 -14.98 1.19
CA PHE A 35 -11.86 -15.89 2.25
C PHE A 35 -11.84 -15.15 3.59
N ARG A 36 -11.81 -15.89 4.70
CA ARG A 36 -11.76 -15.31 6.05
C ARG A 36 -10.32 -15.20 6.55
N PHE A 37 -9.98 -14.02 7.09
CA PHE A 37 -8.76 -13.76 7.83
C PHE A 37 -9.02 -12.59 8.79
N GLY A 38 -9.44 -12.89 10.02
CA GLY A 38 -10.05 -11.91 10.93
C GLY A 38 -11.45 -11.50 10.46
N GLU A 39 -11.53 -10.84 9.30
CA GLU A 39 -12.76 -10.52 8.58
C GLU A 39 -12.78 -11.13 7.17
N LYS A 40 -13.85 -10.89 6.39
CA LYS A 40 -13.89 -11.32 4.98
C LYS A 40 -12.97 -10.42 4.15
N ILE A 41 -12.09 -11.06 3.39
CA ILE A 41 -11.26 -10.43 2.37
C ILE A 41 -11.84 -10.79 1.01
N TYR A 42 -11.96 -9.81 0.14
CA TYR A 42 -12.52 -9.93 -1.20
C TYR A 42 -11.47 -9.57 -2.26
N TYR A 43 -11.61 -10.21 -3.42
CA TYR A 43 -10.81 -9.92 -4.62
C TYR A 43 -11.60 -10.37 -5.87
N LEU A 44 -11.30 -9.78 -7.03
CA LEU A 44 -11.98 -10.15 -8.27
C LEU A 44 -11.65 -11.60 -8.67
N ASN A 45 -12.67 -12.35 -9.03
CA ASN A 45 -12.54 -13.68 -9.63
C ASN A 45 -12.34 -13.56 -11.15
N LYS A 46 -12.51 -14.65 -11.91
CA LYS A 46 -12.38 -14.61 -13.38
C LYS A 46 -13.42 -13.66 -14.01
N GLU A 47 -14.70 -13.89 -13.73
CA GLU A 47 -15.81 -13.11 -14.28
C GLU A 47 -15.71 -11.62 -13.91
N GLY A 48 -15.41 -11.32 -12.65
CA GLY A 48 -15.24 -9.93 -12.21
C GLY A 48 -14.04 -9.23 -12.84
N ARG A 49 -12.96 -9.95 -13.16
CA ARG A 49 -11.82 -9.38 -13.90
C ARG A 49 -12.18 -9.11 -15.34
N GLU A 50 -12.89 -10.01 -16.01
CA GLU A 50 -13.30 -9.85 -17.41
C GLU A 50 -14.24 -8.65 -17.54
N ARG A 51 -15.22 -8.53 -16.63
CA ARG A 51 -16.13 -7.37 -16.57
C ARG A 51 -15.40 -6.02 -16.39
N MET A 52 -14.28 -6.03 -15.66
CA MET A 52 -13.48 -4.83 -15.36
C MET A 52 -12.25 -4.67 -16.28
N GLU A 53 -12.14 -5.50 -17.33
CA GLU A 53 -10.98 -5.55 -18.24
C GLU A 53 -9.62 -5.67 -17.51
N SER A 54 -9.63 -6.31 -16.34
CA SER A 54 -8.46 -6.43 -15.47
C SER A 54 -7.62 -7.65 -15.83
N LYS A 55 -6.41 -7.40 -16.29
CA LYS A 55 -5.41 -8.45 -16.59
C LYS A 55 -4.80 -9.07 -15.32
N LYS A 56 -4.99 -8.47 -14.14
CA LYS A 56 -4.32 -8.90 -12.90
C LYS A 56 -5.06 -10.08 -12.26
N VAL A 57 -4.54 -11.28 -12.46
CA VAL A 57 -5.04 -12.51 -11.83
C VAL A 57 -4.61 -12.55 -10.36
N LEU A 58 -5.57 -12.74 -9.46
CA LEU A 58 -5.31 -12.86 -8.02
C LEU A 58 -5.70 -14.26 -7.54
N LYS A 59 -4.85 -14.82 -6.68
CA LYS A 59 -5.10 -16.08 -5.95
C LYS A 59 -4.76 -15.86 -4.49
N ARG A 60 -5.46 -16.56 -3.59
CA ARG A 60 -5.13 -16.54 -2.17
C ARG A 60 -3.67 -16.92 -1.96
N SER A 61 -2.88 -16.00 -1.43
CA SER A 61 -1.45 -16.14 -1.15
C SER A 61 -1.04 -15.17 -0.04
N ASN A 62 0.05 -15.42 0.69
CA ASN A 62 0.48 -14.55 1.80
C ASN A 62 0.68 -13.08 1.40
N GLN A 63 0.89 -12.82 0.10
CA GLN A 63 0.99 -11.47 -0.46
C GLN A 63 -0.27 -10.62 -0.27
N PHE A 64 -1.45 -11.21 0.02
CA PHE A 64 -2.68 -10.46 0.23
C PHE A 64 -2.53 -9.38 1.32
N ARG A 65 -1.72 -9.65 2.34
CA ARG A 65 -1.49 -8.70 3.46
C ARG A 65 -0.77 -7.45 3.00
N HIS A 66 0.17 -7.58 2.06
CA HIS A 66 0.85 -6.44 1.44
C HIS A 66 -0.13 -5.51 0.73
N TYR A 67 -1.12 -6.08 0.04
CA TYR A 67 -2.19 -5.29 -0.59
C TYR A 67 -3.05 -4.58 0.44
N ILE A 68 -3.49 -5.27 1.48
CA ILE A 68 -4.33 -4.69 2.54
C ILE A 68 -3.60 -3.52 3.19
N MET A 69 -2.36 -3.74 3.64
CA MET A 69 -1.57 -2.69 4.29
C MET A 69 -1.39 -1.46 3.38
N ARG A 70 -1.08 -1.67 2.10
CA ARG A 70 -0.98 -0.57 1.14
C ARG A 70 -2.31 0.17 0.95
N ASN A 71 -3.42 -0.56 0.91
CA ASN A 71 -4.74 0.03 0.73
C ASN A 71 -5.19 0.82 1.98
N ASP A 72 -4.79 0.40 3.19
CA ASP A 72 -5.01 1.20 4.42
C ASP A 72 -4.34 2.57 4.30
N ILE A 73 -3.10 2.63 3.80
CA ILE A 73 -2.39 3.89 3.57
C ILE A 73 -3.09 4.73 2.51
N TYR A 74 -3.54 4.12 1.40
CA TYR A 74 -4.29 4.83 0.37
C TYR A 74 -5.56 5.47 0.93
N ILE A 75 -6.30 4.75 1.78
CA ILE A 75 -7.53 5.23 2.41
C ILE A 75 -7.23 6.32 3.45
N ALA A 76 -6.20 6.16 4.27
CA ALA A 76 -5.85 7.14 5.30
C ALA A 76 -5.29 8.45 4.75
N TYR A 77 -4.80 8.46 3.51
CA TYR A 77 -4.50 9.68 2.76
C TYR A 77 -5.69 10.15 1.90
N GLU A 78 -6.91 9.74 2.24
CA GLU A 78 -8.15 10.19 1.58
C GLU A 78 -8.19 9.91 0.07
N CYS A 79 -7.64 8.76 -0.34
CA CYS A 79 -7.65 8.29 -1.73
C CYS A 79 -7.01 9.28 -2.73
N PRO A 80 -5.69 9.58 -2.64
CA PRO A 80 -5.06 10.59 -3.47
C PRO A 80 -5.25 10.34 -4.97
N LYS A 81 -5.69 11.35 -5.72
CA LYS A 81 -5.95 11.25 -7.18
C LYS A 81 -4.70 10.86 -7.99
N THR A 82 -3.52 11.23 -7.51
CA THR A 82 -2.23 10.99 -8.18
C THR A 82 -1.59 9.66 -7.77
N TRP A 83 -2.28 8.83 -6.99
CA TRP A 83 -1.76 7.57 -6.49
C TRP A 83 -1.41 6.59 -7.61
N LYS A 84 -0.17 6.13 -7.59
CA LYS A 84 0.37 5.11 -8.50
C LYS A 84 1.01 3.99 -7.68
N GLN A 85 0.80 2.76 -8.10
CA GLN A 85 1.34 1.56 -7.44
C GLN A 85 2.60 1.08 -8.18
N GLU A 86 3.53 0.47 -7.44
CA GLU A 86 4.72 -0.17 -8.01
C GLU A 86 5.54 0.79 -8.91
N VAL A 87 5.79 2.01 -8.41
CA VAL A 87 6.41 3.09 -9.19
C VAL A 87 7.92 2.92 -9.24
N LYS A 88 8.44 2.66 -10.45
CA LYS A 88 9.88 2.62 -10.71
C LYS A 88 10.46 4.02 -10.84
N MET A 89 11.46 4.31 -10.01
CA MET A 89 12.31 5.51 -10.13
C MET A 89 13.73 5.06 -10.50
N ASN A 90 14.30 5.70 -11.51
CA ASN A 90 15.59 5.31 -12.08
C ASN A 90 16.39 6.54 -12.53
N VAL A 91 17.64 6.62 -12.07
CA VAL A 91 18.68 7.49 -12.63
C VAL A 91 19.72 6.59 -13.26
N LYS A 92 19.84 6.68 -14.60
CA LYS A 92 20.65 5.77 -15.42
C LYS A 92 22.08 5.67 -14.88
N GLY A 93 22.52 4.44 -14.60
CA GLY A 93 23.88 4.16 -14.09
C GLY A 93 24.10 4.46 -12.62
N MET A 94 23.13 5.04 -11.90
CA MET A 94 23.30 5.46 -10.51
C MET A 94 22.41 4.68 -9.54
N VAL A 95 21.09 4.69 -9.77
CA VAL A 95 20.13 4.10 -8.83
C VAL A 95 18.83 3.70 -9.53
N SER A 96 18.32 2.52 -9.19
CA SER A 96 16.98 2.06 -9.56
C SER A 96 16.28 1.47 -8.34
N ILE A 97 15.05 1.91 -8.10
CA ILE A 97 14.18 1.46 -7.01
C ILE A 97 12.72 1.42 -7.48
N ILE A 98 11.91 0.57 -6.86
CA ILE A 98 10.47 0.50 -7.08
C ILE A 98 9.82 0.74 -5.72
N ALA A 99 9.03 1.80 -5.61
CA ALA A 99 8.21 2.10 -4.44
C ALA A 99 6.91 1.28 -4.49
N ASP A 100 6.39 0.86 -3.33
CA ASP A 100 5.12 0.12 -3.28
C ASP A 100 3.95 0.99 -3.78
N ALA A 101 3.99 2.27 -3.43
CA ALA A 101 3.18 3.30 -4.06
C ALA A 101 3.83 4.67 -3.95
N LEU A 102 3.32 5.60 -4.75
CA LEU A 102 3.72 6.99 -4.73
C LEU A 102 2.53 7.85 -5.14
N PHE A 103 2.39 9.00 -4.50
CA PHE A 103 1.47 10.05 -4.92
C PHE A 103 2.13 11.42 -4.79
N ASN A 104 1.54 12.42 -5.43
CA ASN A 104 1.95 13.81 -5.32
C ASN A 104 0.87 14.60 -4.59
N ASP A 105 1.29 15.38 -3.61
CA ASP A 105 0.47 16.29 -2.83
C ASP A 105 1.14 17.66 -2.85
N GLU A 106 0.48 18.65 -3.46
CA GLU A 106 0.98 20.03 -3.61
C GLU A 106 2.46 20.14 -4.10
N GLY A 107 2.81 19.32 -5.10
CA GLY A 107 4.15 19.30 -5.69
C GLY A 107 5.19 18.53 -4.86
N ARG A 108 4.80 17.96 -3.72
CA ARG A 108 5.67 17.09 -2.90
C ARG A 108 5.34 15.62 -3.15
N TYR A 109 6.36 14.81 -3.38
CA TYR A 109 6.18 13.37 -3.51
C TYR A 109 6.04 12.69 -2.15
N HIS A 110 5.03 11.84 -2.03
CA HIS A 110 4.81 10.95 -0.89
C HIS A 110 5.12 9.52 -1.35
N ILE A 111 6.16 8.93 -0.77
CA ILE A 111 6.68 7.60 -1.13
C ILE A 111 6.25 6.61 -0.06
N ILE A 112 5.56 5.55 -0.50
CA ILE A 112 4.96 4.55 0.40
C ILE A 112 5.72 3.23 0.28
N GLU A 113 6.03 2.64 1.43
CA GLU A 113 6.73 1.37 1.56
C GLU A 113 6.03 0.47 2.59
N ILE A 114 5.76 -0.77 2.20
CA ILE A 114 5.11 -1.77 3.04
C ILE A 114 6.15 -2.78 3.50
N ASP A 115 6.22 -2.96 4.81
CA ASP A 115 7.20 -3.79 5.51
C ASP A 115 6.52 -4.92 6.28
N HIS A 116 6.02 -5.91 5.53
CA HIS A 116 5.33 -7.05 6.11
C HIS A 116 6.28 -8.21 6.46
N GLU A 117 6.84 -8.89 5.45
CA GLU A 117 7.68 -10.09 5.62
C GLU A 117 9.15 -9.89 5.25
N GLN A 118 9.53 -8.72 4.71
CA GLN A 118 10.89 -8.49 4.22
C GLN A 118 11.90 -8.37 5.38
N LYS A 119 13.15 -8.78 5.11
CA LYS A 119 14.26 -8.59 6.06
C LYS A 119 14.61 -7.10 6.15
N MET A 120 14.95 -6.61 7.35
CA MET A 120 15.36 -5.21 7.53
C MET A 120 16.57 -4.80 6.68
N SER A 121 17.46 -5.73 6.31
CA SER A 121 18.56 -5.45 5.38
C SER A 121 18.07 -4.95 4.03
N VAL A 122 16.94 -5.46 3.52
CA VAL A 122 16.31 -4.99 2.28
C VAL A 122 15.86 -3.54 2.43
N ASN A 123 15.26 -3.19 3.57
CA ASN A 123 14.79 -1.82 3.85
C ASN A 123 15.95 -0.84 3.94
N ARG A 124 17.06 -1.25 4.56
CA ARG A 124 18.29 -0.45 4.62
C ARG A 124 18.79 -0.12 3.21
N VAL A 125 18.83 -1.12 2.33
CA VAL A 125 19.22 -0.92 0.92
C VAL A 125 18.22 -0.02 0.18
N LYS A 126 16.91 -0.18 0.41
CA LYS A 126 15.89 0.73 -0.16
C LYS A 126 16.14 2.18 0.27
N MET A 127 16.34 2.43 1.56
CA MET A 127 16.59 3.79 2.04
C MET A 127 17.92 4.38 1.56
N GLN A 128 18.97 3.59 1.41
CA GLN A 128 20.21 4.06 0.78
C GLN A 128 19.98 4.50 -0.67
N LYS A 129 19.15 3.76 -1.42
CA LYS A 129 18.77 4.14 -2.79
C LYS A 129 17.93 5.42 -2.82
N TYR A 130 16.99 5.58 -1.88
CA TYR A 130 16.21 6.81 -1.79
C TYR A 130 17.07 8.02 -1.44
N LYS A 131 18.02 7.89 -0.52
CA LYS A 131 18.99 8.95 -0.23
C LYS A 131 19.77 9.35 -1.48
N LYS A 132 20.26 8.38 -2.27
CA LYS A 132 20.89 8.66 -3.57
C LYS A 132 19.98 9.41 -4.55
N LEU A 133 18.69 9.09 -4.62
CA LEU A 133 17.73 9.82 -5.47
C LEU A 133 17.57 11.28 -5.02
N ILE A 134 17.58 11.53 -3.72
CA ILE A 134 17.55 12.88 -3.15
C ILE A 134 18.85 13.63 -3.50
N ASP A 135 20.01 12.99 -3.35
CA ASP A 135 21.32 13.57 -3.69
C ASP A 135 21.41 13.92 -5.19
N CYS A 136 20.82 13.09 -6.05
CA CYS A 136 20.70 13.34 -7.48
C CYS A 136 19.67 14.42 -7.85
N LYS A 137 19.03 15.09 -6.87
CA LYS A 137 18.01 16.13 -7.06
C LYS A 137 16.86 15.72 -7.99
N VAL A 138 16.46 14.44 -7.90
CA VAL A 138 15.32 13.90 -8.68
C VAL A 138 14.00 14.54 -8.25
N PHE A 139 13.93 15.02 -7.01
CA PHE A 139 12.74 15.63 -6.43
C PHE A 139 12.95 17.14 -6.28
N GLU A 140 12.00 17.95 -6.74
CA GLU A 140 12.01 19.41 -6.56
C GLU A 140 11.93 19.79 -5.07
N LYS A 141 11.10 19.06 -4.31
CA LYS A 141 10.99 19.15 -2.85
C LYS A 141 11.42 17.83 -2.23
N PRO A 142 12.07 17.83 -1.05
CA PRO A 142 12.38 16.59 -0.33
C PRO A 142 11.12 15.73 -0.14
N PRO A 143 11.12 14.46 -0.58
CA PRO A 143 9.93 13.62 -0.49
C PRO A 143 9.58 13.31 0.97
N LYS A 144 8.31 13.00 1.21
CA LYS A 144 7.86 12.43 2.48
C LYS A 144 7.80 10.92 2.35
N PHE A 145 8.33 10.20 3.33
CA PHE A 145 8.23 8.74 3.39
C PHE A 145 7.07 8.33 4.28
N THR A 146 6.35 7.28 3.89
CA THR A 146 5.41 6.60 4.77
C THR A 146 5.69 5.10 4.73
N TRP A 147 5.97 4.54 5.90
CA TRP A 147 6.12 3.11 6.07
C TRP A 147 4.91 2.53 6.79
N TYR A 148 4.56 1.30 6.45
CA TYR A 148 3.66 0.48 7.25
C TYR A 148 4.34 -0.85 7.57
N THR A 149 4.61 -1.08 8.85
CA THR A 149 5.24 -2.32 9.37
C THR A 149 4.34 -3.06 10.36
N THR A 150 4.78 -4.20 10.87
CA THR A 150 3.95 -5.10 11.69
C THR A 150 4.14 -4.96 13.19
N THR A 151 5.32 -4.51 13.66
CA THR A 151 5.63 -4.47 15.09
C THR A 151 6.30 -3.16 15.50
N GLU A 152 6.17 -2.79 16.77
CA GLU A 152 6.83 -1.62 17.34
C GLU A 152 8.36 -1.72 17.30
N TYR A 153 8.90 -2.93 17.44
CA TYR A 153 10.33 -3.16 17.25
C TYR A 153 10.78 -2.76 15.83
N ARG A 154 10.03 -3.17 14.80
CA ARG A 154 10.32 -2.76 13.42
C ARG A 154 10.08 -1.27 13.20
N ARG A 155 9.04 -0.69 13.80
CA ARG A 155 8.78 0.76 13.79
C ARG A 155 10.02 1.53 14.26
N ASN A 156 10.60 1.12 15.39
CA ASN A 156 11.81 1.75 15.93
C ASN A 156 13.05 1.57 15.04
N GLN A 157 13.21 0.42 14.40
CA GLN A 157 14.30 0.22 13.44
C GLN A 157 14.15 1.10 12.19
N LEU A 158 12.93 1.26 11.69
CA LEU A 158 12.62 2.15 10.56
C LEU A 158 12.78 3.62 10.93
N LYS A 159 12.41 4.04 12.15
CA LYS A 159 12.64 5.39 12.67
C LYS A 159 14.13 5.76 12.59
N LYS A 160 15.00 4.89 13.11
CA LYS A 160 16.47 5.06 13.02
C LYS A 160 16.96 5.12 11.57
N LEU A 161 16.37 4.30 10.70
CA LEU A 161 16.77 4.27 9.29
C LEU A 161 16.40 5.56 8.53
N CYS A 162 15.31 6.21 8.95
CA CYS A 162 14.78 7.42 8.34
C CYS A 162 15.25 8.70 9.05
N GLU A 163 16.22 8.62 9.95
CA GLU A 163 16.77 9.79 10.66
C GLU A 163 17.25 10.86 9.65
N GLY A 164 16.85 12.10 9.89
CA GLY A 164 17.09 13.24 8.99
C GLY A 164 16.14 13.34 7.79
N LEU A 165 15.14 12.47 7.68
CA LEU A 165 14.12 12.50 6.62
C LEU A 165 12.72 12.68 7.23
N ASP A 166 11.82 13.32 6.49
CA ASP A 166 10.40 13.38 6.86
C ASP A 166 9.75 12.01 6.61
N CYS A 167 9.33 11.35 7.69
CA CYS A 167 8.87 9.98 7.66
C CYS A 167 7.75 9.73 8.67
N ASN A 168 6.63 9.19 8.18
CA ASN A 168 5.58 8.59 8.98
C ASN A 168 5.76 7.07 9.00
N ILE A 169 5.59 6.42 10.16
CA ILE A 169 5.69 4.96 10.26
C ILE A 169 4.51 4.45 11.04
N PHE A 170 3.64 3.73 10.36
CA PHE A 170 2.45 3.10 10.91
C PHE A 170 2.68 1.63 11.26
N THR A 171 1.88 1.11 12.18
CA THR A 171 1.70 -0.32 12.42
C THR A 171 0.23 -0.70 12.40
N VAL A 172 -0.04 -1.98 12.59
CA VAL A 172 -1.39 -2.56 12.52
C VAL A 172 -2.36 -1.86 13.48
N THR A 173 -1.88 -1.41 14.64
CA THR A 173 -2.68 -0.72 15.66
C THR A 173 -3.13 0.67 15.24
N ASP A 174 -2.53 1.24 14.19
CA ASP A 174 -2.92 2.56 13.69
C ASP A 174 -4.14 2.49 12.76
N PHE A 175 -4.54 1.29 12.32
CA PHE A 175 -5.66 1.07 11.37
C PHE A 175 -6.73 0.09 11.86
N HIS A 176 -6.43 -0.74 12.86
CA HIS A 176 -7.27 -1.87 13.27
C HIS A 176 -7.47 -1.96 14.78
#